data_AF-A0A7X6QFM7-F1
#
_entry.id   AF-A0A7X6QFM7-F1
#
_cell.length_a   1.000
_cell.length_b   1.000
_cell.length_c   1.000
_cell.angle_alpha   90.00
_cell.angle_beta   90.00
_cell.angle_gamma   90.00
#
_symmetry.space_group_name_H-M   'P 1'
#
loop_
_entity.id
_entity.type
_entity.pdbx_description
1 polymer ?
#
loop_
_entity_poly.entity_id
_entity_poly.type
_entity_poly.pdbx_seq_one_letter_code
_entity_poly.pdbx_strand_id
1 'polypeptide(L)'
;THGLYNAGTGIKTTLEEQIRGIIEIFSPKDSISEIIYKPEKESFVSFVMDIDNAKHDLGYEPQYLYKDYLIDYKEEAQKKRFNALWKR
;
A
#
# COMPACT_ATOMS: atom_id res chain seq x y z
N THR A 1 -16.76 21.77 -18.36
CA THR A 1 -16.72 21.31 -16.96
C THR A 1 -15.46 20.49 -16.79
N HIS A 2 -14.46 21.01 -16.08
CA HIS A 2 -13.23 20.26 -15.76
C HIS A 2 -13.01 20.33 -14.25
N GLY A 3 -12.64 19.21 -13.63
CA GLY A 3 -12.26 19.11 -12.23
C GLY A 3 -10.99 18.26 -12.11
N LEU A 4 -10.12 18.61 -11.17
CA LEU A 4 -8.91 17.87 -10.85
C LEU A 4 -9.14 17.12 -9.54
N TYR A 5 -9.05 15.80 -9.57
CA TYR A 5 -9.37 14.94 -8.43
C TYR A 5 -8.18 14.03 -8.13
N ASN A 6 -7.78 13.96 -6.86
CA ASN A 6 -6.83 12.95 -6.44
C ASN A 6 -7.56 11.61 -6.27
N ALA A 7 -6.98 10.53 -6.82
CA ALA A 7 -7.47 9.18 -6.62
C ALA A 7 -6.56 8.46 -5.62
N GLY A 8 -7.06 8.30 -4.39
CA GLY A 8 -6.33 7.70 -3.29
C GLY A 8 -7.24 7.33 -2.13
N THR A 9 -6.66 6.93 -1.00
CA THR A 9 -7.44 6.62 0.20
C THR A 9 -7.75 7.85 1.06
N GLY A 10 -6.96 8.92 0.94
CA GLY A 10 -7.00 10.06 1.86
C GLY A 10 -6.57 9.72 3.29
N ILE A 11 -6.10 8.50 3.54
CA ILE A 11 -5.71 8.01 4.86
C ILE A 11 -4.18 7.96 4.93
N LYS A 12 -3.62 8.60 5.96
CA LYS A 12 -2.19 8.53 6.24
C LYS A 12 -1.82 7.11 6.68
N THR A 13 -0.84 6.52 6.01
CA THR A 13 -0.19 5.27 6.45
C THR A 13 1.28 5.57 6.73
N THR A 14 1.70 5.42 7.98
CA THR A 14 3.07 5.66 8.42
C THR A 14 4.05 4.62 7.91
N LEU A 15 5.36 4.90 7.94
CA LEU A 15 6.40 3.93 7.62
C LEU A 15 6.28 2.65 8.45
N GLU A 16 6.04 2.85 9.75
CA GLU A 16 5.92 1.78 10.73
C GLU A 16 4.74 0.85 10.41
N GLU A 17 3.57 1.42 10.13
CA GLU A 17 2.38 0.65 9.72
C GLU A 17 2.62 -0.09 8.40
N GLN A 18 3.33 0.53 7.46
CA GLN A 18 3.70 -0.12 6.21
C GLN A 18 4.59 -1.35 6.45
N ILE A 19 5.68 -1.17 7.20
CA ILE A 19 6.60 -2.27 7.51
C ILE A 19 5.87 -3.38 8.28
N ARG A 20 5.07 -3.03 9.30
CA ARG A 20 4.30 -4.01 10.07
C ARG A 20 3.28 -4.78 9.23
N GLY A 21 2.58 -4.09 8.33
CA GLY A 21 1.65 -4.73 7.41
C GLY A 21 2.36 -5.71 6.47
N ILE A 22 3.53 -5.34 5.94
CA ILE A 22 4.34 -6.23 5.11
C ILE A 22 4.76 -7.47 5.90
N ILE A 23 5.26 -7.31 7.13
CA ILE A 23 5.66 -8.44 7.99
C ILE A 23 4.46 -9.36 8.25
N GLU A 24 3.33 -8.79 8.67
CA GLU A 24 2.11 -9.53 8.96
C GLU A 24 1.62 -10.36 7.77
N ILE A 25 1.62 -9.78 6.57
CA ILE A 25 1.09 -10.44 5.38
C ILE A 25 2.11 -11.37 4.74
N PHE A 26 3.39 -11.03 4.69
CA PHE A 26 4.39 -11.75 3.88
C PHE A 26 5.32 -12.66 4.68
N SER A 27 5.49 -12.50 5.99
CA SER A 27 6.36 -13.39 6.75
C SER A 27 5.81 -14.83 6.83
N PRO A 28 6.67 -15.85 6.71
CA PRO A 28 6.31 -17.22 7.07
C PRO A 28 5.89 -17.32 8.54
N LYS A 29 4.90 -18.18 8.85
CA LYS A 29 4.41 -18.37 10.22
C LYS A 29 5.52 -18.76 11.20
N ASP A 30 6.47 -19.56 10.74
CA ASP A 30 7.57 -20.07 11.56
C ASP A 30 8.82 -19.18 11.51
N SER A 31 8.77 -18.07 10.78
CA SER A 31 9.91 -17.16 10.62
C SER A 31 9.42 -15.73 10.36
N ILE A 32 9.07 -15.04 11.43
CA ILE A 32 8.62 -13.65 11.37
C ILE A 32 9.82 -12.71 11.23
N SER A 33 9.74 -11.75 10.31
CA SER A 33 10.80 -10.77 10.10
C SER A 33 10.88 -9.77 11.25
N GLU A 34 12.10 -9.38 11.63
CA GLU A 34 12.36 -8.39 12.68
C GLU A 34 12.45 -6.98 12.09
N ILE A 35 11.98 -5.98 12.83
CA ILE A 35 12.12 -4.56 12.47
C ILE A 35 13.41 -4.03 13.10
N ILE A 36 14.33 -3.53 12.27
CA ILE A 36 15.58 -2.89 12.72
C ILE A 36 15.49 -1.39 12.43
N TYR A 37 15.41 -0.58 13.49
CA TYR A 37 15.34 0.87 13.39
C TYR A 37 16.70 1.49 13.07
N LYS A 38 16.70 2.49 12.19
CA LYS A 38 17.89 3.25 11.76
C LYS A 38 17.60 4.76 11.75
N PRO A 39 17.40 5.38 12.93
CA PRO A 39 17.03 6.80 13.04
C PRO A 39 18.11 7.75 12.51
N GLU A 40 19.35 7.29 12.35
CA GLU A 40 20.46 8.04 11.77
C GLU A 40 20.35 8.23 10.25
N LYS A 41 19.44 7.52 9.60
CA LYS A 41 19.27 7.56 8.15
C LYS A 41 18.14 8.49 7.74
N GLU A 42 18.25 9.02 6.53
CA GLU A 42 17.16 9.76 5.90
C GLU A 42 15.91 8.90 5.77
N SER A 43 14.77 9.52 6.08
CA SER A 43 13.45 8.91 5.87
C SER A 43 12.90 9.31 4.51
N PHE A 44 11.90 8.57 4.03
CA PHE A 44 11.22 8.92 2.79
C PHE A 44 10.26 10.11 3.01
N VAL A 45 10.00 10.85 1.93
CA VAL A 45 8.98 11.91 1.93
C VAL A 45 7.59 11.27 1.93
N SER A 46 6.82 11.48 3.00
CA SER A 46 5.43 11.03 3.11
C SER A 46 4.46 12.17 2.80
N PHE A 47 3.49 11.90 1.94
CA PHE A 47 2.37 12.80 1.64
C PHE A 47 1.06 12.04 1.74
N VAL A 48 -0.02 12.77 2.01
CA VAL A 48 -1.40 12.26 1.99
C VAL A 48 -2.13 13.05 0.93
N MET A 49 -2.81 12.34 0.04
CA MET A 49 -3.64 12.99 -0.98
C MET A 49 -4.93 13.50 -0.35
N ASP A 50 -5.22 14.79 -0.54
CA ASP A 50 -6.53 15.34 -0.24
C ASP A 50 -7.53 14.84 -1.30
N ILE A 51 -8.58 14.16 -0.85
CA ILE A 51 -9.63 13.56 -1.70
C ILE A 51 -11.02 14.15 -1.42
N ASP A 52 -11.09 15.26 -0.67
CA ASP A 52 -12.37 15.80 -0.22
C ASP A 52 -13.24 16.27 -1.39
N ASN A 53 -12.63 16.83 -2.44
CA ASN A 53 -13.37 17.20 -3.64
C ASN A 53 -13.93 15.98 -4.39
N ALA A 54 -13.21 14.86 -4.43
CA ALA A 54 -13.68 13.62 -5.04
C ALA A 54 -14.86 13.02 -4.24
N LYS A 55 -14.78 13.07 -2.90
CA LYS A 55 -15.87 12.63 -2.02
C LYS A 55 -17.14 13.44 -2.26
N HIS A 56 -17.04 14.77 -2.21
CA HIS A 56 -18.20 15.65 -2.31
C HIS A 56 -18.82 15.68 -3.70
N ASP A 57 -17.99 15.78 -4.75
CA ASP A 57 -18.49 15.99 -6.11
C ASP A 57 -18.91 14.68 -6.79
N LEU A 58 -18.23 13.57 -6.47
CA LEU A 58 -18.38 12.29 -7.17
C LEU A 58 -18.93 11.16 -6.29
N GLY A 59 -19.11 11.40 -4.98
CA GLY A 59 -19.44 10.34 -4.04
C GLY A 59 -18.33 9.30 -3.90
N TYR A 60 -17.08 9.67 -4.20
CA TYR A 60 -15.95 8.74 -4.20
C TYR A 60 -15.64 8.24 -2.77
N GLU A 61 -15.68 6.93 -2.58
CA GLU A 61 -15.37 6.28 -1.31
C GLU A 61 -14.33 5.16 -1.53
N PRO A 62 -13.11 5.28 -0.97
CA PRO A 62 -12.09 4.24 -1.06
C PRO A 62 -12.57 2.94 -0.40
N GLN A 63 -12.69 1.86 -1.18
CA GLN A 63 -13.17 0.56 -0.68
C GLN A 63 -12.06 -0.37 -0.19
N TYR A 64 -10.83 -0.15 -0.68
CA TYR A 64 -9.68 -0.98 -0.35
C TYR A 64 -8.60 -0.11 0.28
N LEU A 65 -8.14 -0.52 1.46
CA LEU A 65 -7.13 0.17 2.24
C LEU A 65 -5.78 -0.54 2.10
N TYR A 66 -4.80 -0.05 2.86
CA TYR A 66 -3.42 -0.51 2.76
C TYR A 66 -3.26 -2.03 2.91
N LYS A 67 -3.92 -2.64 3.90
CA LYS A 67 -3.81 -4.09 4.14
C LYS A 67 -4.51 -4.91 3.06
N ASP A 68 -5.64 -4.46 2.54
CA ASP A 68 -6.35 -5.12 1.45
C ASP A 68 -5.47 -5.21 0.21
N TYR A 69 -4.78 -4.10 -0.11
CA TYR A 69 -3.77 -4.07 -1.17
C TYR A 69 -2.67 -5.12 -0.95
N LEU A 70 -2.12 -5.25 0.26
CA LEU A 70 -1.07 -6.24 0.52
C LEU A 70 -1.55 -7.68 0.35
N ILE A 71 -2.78 -7.98 0.79
CA ILE A 71 -3.41 -9.31 0.67
C ILE A 71 -3.59 -9.65 -0.81
N ASP A 72 -4.23 -8.77 -1.58
CA ASP A 72 -4.45 -8.96 -3.02
C ASP A 72 -3.11 -9.12 -3.77
N TYR A 73 -2.12 -8.30 -3.43
CA TYR A 73 -0.78 -8.39 -4.01
C TYR A 73 -0.14 -9.77 -3.75
N LYS A 74 -0.24 -10.29 -2.53
CA LYS A 74 0.28 -11.61 -2.17
C LYS A 74 -0.43 -12.71 -2.96
N GLU A 75 -1.75 -12.64 -3.08
CA GLU A 75 -2.54 -13.61 -3.85
C GLU A 75 -2.17 -13.60 -5.33
N GLU A 76 -2.03 -12.42 -5.94
CA GLU A 76 -1.66 -12.32 -7.36
C GLU A 76 -0.24 -12.83 -7.61
N ALA A 77 0.71 -12.51 -6.72
CA ALA A 77 2.08 -13.04 -6.79
C ALA A 77 2.12 -14.58 -6.74
N GLN A 78 1.26 -15.20 -5.94
CA GLN A 78 1.17 -16.67 -5.84
C GLN A 78 0.63 -17.34 -7.11
N LYS A 79 -0.23 -16.65 -7.88
CA LYS A 79 -0.82 -17.19 -9.11
C LYS A 79 0.20 -17.36 -10.23
N LYS A 80 1.36 -16.67 -10.18
CA LYS A 80 2.47 -16.83 -11.13
C LYS A 80 2.07 -16.66 -12.61
N ARG A 81 0.97 -15.97 -12.90
CA ARG A 81 0.35 -15.85 -14.24
C ARG A 81 1.31 -15.28 -15.28
N PHE A 82 2.19 -14.39 -14.84
CA PHE A 82 3.10 -13.65 -15.71
C PHE A 82 4.54 -14.19 -15.68
N ASN A 83 4.81 -15.33 -15.03
CA ASN A 83 6.17 -15.87 -14.95
C ASN A 83 6.81 -16.13 -16.33
N ALA A 84 5.99 -16.40 -17.34
CA ALA A 84 6.47 -16.60 -18.71
C ALA A 84 6.98 -15.30 -19.37
N LEU A 85 6.49 -14.12 -18.96
CA LEU A 85 6.95 -12.83 -19.50
C LEU A 85 8.40 -12.50 -19.12
N TRP A 86 8.91 -13.14 -18.07
CA TRP A 86 10.24 -12.89 -17.51
C TRP A 86 11.27 -13.96 -17.89
N LYS A 87 10.87 -14.97 -18.68
CA LYS A 87 11.80 -15.95 -19.24
C LYS A 87 12.54 -15.31 -20.42
N ARG A 88 13.85 -15.15 -20.29
CA ARG A 88 14.75 -14.73 -21.39
C ARG A 88 15.05 -15.90 -22.32
#